data_AF-A0A392PTJ7-F1
#
_entry.id   AF-A0A392PTJ7-F1
#
_cell.length_a   1.000
_cell.length_b   1.000
_cell.length_c   1.000
_cell.angle_alpha   90.00
_cell.angle_beta   90.00
_cell.angle_gamma   90.00
#
_symmetry.space_group_name_H-M   'P 1'
#
loop_
_entity.id
_entity.type
_entity.pdbx_description
1 polymer ?
#
loop_
_entity_poly.entity_id
_entity_poly.type
_entity_poly.pdbx_seq_one_letter_code
_entity_poly.pdbx_strand_id
1 'polypeptide(L)'
;MASSSAPVGQNPLNSMDLPPIATIGKSLIYTGDVMQFNIGLLKLRPEKMVDFESLKINGFDFEELFTNQGWKRYFDMPNGPIYTNMVKEFWMKAYVYDKIAARTEEEQLILKDPSLKGKSRAEMGLNTFNGTVIKSVLAGLEITISKAHFAKLLEVKDQGKRIADYKNEIYYRQSIKKELYLDESSAGKSRSM
;
A
#
# COMPACT_ATOMS: atom_id res chain seq x y z
N MET A 1 -24.02 35.60 -5.53
CA MET A 1 -24.37 34.46 -4.66
C MET A 1 -23.08 33.80 -4.24
N ALA A 2 -22.75 33.84 -2.95
CA ALA A 2 -21.54 33.22 -2.42
C ALA A 2 -21.82 31.72 -2.26
N SER A 3 -21.11 30.88 -3.00
CA SER A 3 -21.17 29.42 -2.83
C SER A 3 -20.43 29.08 -1.55
N SER A 4 -21.18 28.71 -0.52
CA SER A 4 -20.65 28.18 0.74
C SER A 4 -20.01 26.83 0.46
N SER A 5 -18.67 26.78 0.53
CA SER A 5 -17.94 25.52 0.62
C SER A 5 -18.24 24.90 1.98
N ALA A 6 -19.03 23.83 2.01
CA ALA A 6 -19.23 23.06 3.22
C ALA A 6 -17.86 22.59 3.76
N PRO A 7 -17.60 22.71 5.07
CA PRO A 7 -16.38 22.16 5.64
C PRO A 7 -16.42 20.64 5.47
N VAL A 8 -15.31 20.08 4.97
CA VAL A 8 -15.08 18.64 4.92
C VAL A 8 -15.15 18.14 6.36
N GLY A 9 -16.29 17.54 6.74
CA GLY A 9 -16.47 16.98 8.06
C GLY A 9 -15.37 15.98 8.34
N GLN A 10 -14.67 16.15 9.46
CA GLN A 10 -13.73 15.15 9.96
C GLN A 10 -14.45 13.81 10.06
N ASN A 11 -14.05 12.87 9.21
CA ASN A 11 -14.60 11.52 9.22
C ASN A 11 -14.09 10.86 10.51
N PRO A 12 -14.96 10.50 11.48
CA PRO A 12 -14.54 10.01 12.80
C PRO A 12 -13.72 8.71 12.74
N LEU A 13 -13.66 8.03 11.59
CA LEU A 13 -12.80 6.87 11.33
C LEU A 13 -11.36 7.21 10.91
N ASN A 14 -11.00 8.49 10.74
CA ASN A 14 -9.71 8.87 10.19
C ASN A 14 -8.90 9.74 11.17
N SER A 15 -8.38 9.11 12.22
CA SER A 15 -7.60 9.79 13.27
C SER A 15 -6.21 10.28 12.85
N MET A 16 -5.80 10.13 11.58
CA MET A 16 -4.45 10.46 11.09
C MET A 16 -4.43 11.24 9.76
N ASP A 17 -5.52 11.93 9.39
CA ASP A 17 -5.58 12.82 8.21
C ASP A 17 -5.15 12.16 6.88
N LEU A 18 -5.26 10.83 6.75
CA LEU A 18 -4.92 10.14 5.50
C LEU A 18 -5.98 10.45 4.44
N PRO A 19 -5.62 10.56 3.15
CA PRO A 19 -6.65 10.66 2.11
C PRO A 19 -7.57 9.41 2.17
N PRO A 20 -8.88 9.56 1.96
CA PRO A 20 -9.79 8.42 1.90
C PRO A 20 -9.33 7.37 0.87
N ILE A 21 -9.43 6.09 1.22
CA ILE A 21 -9.10 4.99 0.30
C ILE A 21 -10.04 4.98 -0.91
N ALA A 22 -11.32 5.34 -0.70
CA ALA A 22 -12.33 5.42 -1.74
C ALA A 22 -12.82 6.86 -1.90
N THR A 23 -12.97 7.33 -3.14
CA THR A 23 -13.57 8.63 -3.42
C THR A 23 -15.10 8.50 -3.51
N ILE A 24 -15.82 9.04 -2.53
CA ILE A 24 -17.30 9.03 -2.48
C ILE A 24 -17.82 10.37 -3.02
N GLY A 25 -18.94 10.36 -3.75
CA GLY A 25 -19.61 11.58 -4.25
C GLY A 25 -19.22 12.00 -5.67
N LYS A 26 -18.36 11.24 -6.35
CA LYS A 26 -18.16 11.32 -7.81
C LYS A 26 -19.07 10.33 -8.53
N SER A 27 -19.31 10.56 -9.83
CA SER A 27 -19.98 9.59 -10.68
C SER A 27 -19.23 8.25 -10.69
N LEU A 28 -19.98 7.14 -10.69
CA LEU A 28 -19.42 5.80 -10.79
C LEU A 28 -18.65 5.65 -12.10
N ILE A 29 -17.47 5.04 -12.02
CA ILE A 29 -16.58 4.87 -13.16
C ILE A 29 -16.62 3.42 -13.62
N TYR A 30 -16.79 3.19 -14.91
CA TYR A 30 -16.59 1.86 -15.49
C TYR A 30 -15.17 1.74 -16.04
N THR A 31 -14.43 0.73 -15.58
CA THR A 31 -13.10 0.40 -16.11
C THR A 31 -13.06 -1.08 -16.49
N GLY A 32 -12.36 -1.38 -17.58
CA GLY A 32 -12.01 -2.77 -17.92
C GLY A 32 -10.98 -3.34 -16.94
N ASP A 33 -10.73 -4.64 -17.09
CA ASP A 33 -9.67 -5.31 -16.36
C ASP A 33 -8.30 -4.93 -16.93
N VAL A 34 -7.35 -4.66 -16.03
CA VAL A 34 -5.94 -4.40 -16.37
C VAL A 34 -5.24 -5.74 -16.65
N MET A 35 -5.55 -6.75 -15.83
CA MET A 35 -5.05 -8.10 -16.03
C MET A 35 -5.86 -8.85 -17.08
N GLN A 36 -5.17 -9.60 -17.95
CA GLN A 36 -5.79 -10.44 -18.98
C GLN A 36 -5.92 -11.89 -18.52
N PHE A 37 -6.59 -12.12 -17.39
CA PHE A 37 -6.87 -13.46 -16.88
C PHE A 37 -8.37 -13.64 -16.64
N ASN A 38 -8.85 -14.89 -16.69
CA ASN A 38 -10.20 -15.18 -16.21
C ASN A 38 -10.20 -15.12 -14.67
N ILE A 39 -11.08 -14.30 -14.08
CA ILE A 39 -11.19 -14.11 -12.63
C ILE A 39 -11.43 -15.43 -11.87
N GLY A 40 -12.10 -16.40 -12.50
CA GLY A 40 -12.35 -17.75 -11.97
C GLY A 40 -11.07 -18.59 -11.81
N LEU A 41 -10.00 -18.27 -12.55
CA LEU A 41 -8.71 -18.95 -12.44
C LEU A 41 -7.84 -18.42 -11.29
N LEU A 42 -8.17 -17.24 -10.73
CA LEU A 42 -7.44 -16.68 -9.60
C LEU A 42 -7.68 -17.51 -8.35
N LYS A 43 -6.59 -18.03 -7.77
CA LYS A 43 -6.59 -18.73 -6.49
C LYS A 43 -6.02 -17.81 -5.41
N LEU A 44 -6.82 -17.50 -4.40
CA LEU A 44 -6.35 -16.74 -3.24
C LEU A 44 -5.61 -17.67 -2.29
N ARG A 45 -4.45 -17.23 -1.79
CA ARG A 45 -3.69 -17.90 -0.74
C ARG A 45 -3.68 -16.99 0.48
N PRO A 46 -4.67 -17.11 1.38
CA PRO A 46 -4.66 -16.33 2.61
C PRO A 46 -3.50 -16.77 3.49
N GLU A 47 -2.89 -15.81 4.20
CA GLU A 47 -1.94 -16.11 5.26
C GLU A 47 -2.65 -16.86 6.39
N LYS A 48 -1.93 -17.77 7.04
CA LYS A 48 -2.45 -18.50 8.20
C LYS A 48 -2.23 -17.66 9.45
N MET A 49 -3.20 -17.71 10.35
CA MET A 49 -3.08 -17.14 11.68
C MET A 49 -1.91 -17.81 12.41
N VAL A 50 -1.16 -17.00 13.17
CA VAL A 50 -0.08 -17.51 14.02
C VAL A 50 -0.63 -17.68 15.43
N ASP A 51 -0.68 -18.94 15.87
CA ASP A 51 -1.10 -19.30 17.22
C ASP A 51 0.13 -19.30 18.14
N PHE A 52 0.41 -18.14 18.75
CA PHE A 52 1.53 -17.98 19.67
C PHE A 52 1.39 -18.83 20.94
N GLU A 53 0.16 -19.10 21.40
CA GLU A 53 -0.09 -19.91 22.59
C GLU A 53 0.30 -21.37 22.33
N SER A 54 -0.13 -21.93 21.19
CA SER A 54 0.25 -23.29 20.78
C SER A 54 1.77 -23.41 20.59
N LEU A 55 2.41 -22.43 19.95
CA LEU A 55 3.87 -22.43 19.78
C LEU A 55 4.59 -22.48 21.13
N LYS A 56 4.15 -21.66 22.09
CA LYS A 56 4.73 -21.59 23.44
C LYS A 56 4.60 -22.91 24.20
N ILE A 57 3.43 -23.56 24.15
CA ILE A 57 3.22 -24.88 24.78
C ILE A 57 4.16 -25.95 24.20
N ASN A 58 4.55 -25.82 22.93
CA ASN A 58 5.48 -26.72 22.25
C ASN A 58 6.97 -26.31 22.41
N GLY A 59 7.28 -25.39 23.33
CA GLY A 59 8.65 -24.98 23.62
C GLY A 59 9.20 -23.88 22.70
N PHE A 60 8.35 -23.23 21.91
CA PHE A 60 8.71 -22.16 20.98
C PHE A 60 8.10 -20.81 21.44
N ASP A 61 8.79 -20.10 22.32
CA ASP A 61 8.35 -18.77 22.79
C ASP A 61 8.99 -17.64 21.97
N PHE A 62 8.29 -17.19 20.92
CA PHE A 62 8.75 -16.14 20.00
C PHE A 62 7.91 -14.86 20.06
N GLU A 63 6.82 -14.84 20.82
CA GLU A 63 5.87 -13.73 20.80
C GLU A 63 6.51 -12.41 21.24
N GLU A 64 7.36 -12.48 22.28
CA GLU A 64 8.08 -11.30 22.79
C GLU A 64 9.01 -10.70 21.73
N LEU A 65 9.68 -11.53 20.93
CA LEU A 65 10.57 -11.09 19.86
C LEU A 65 9.84 -10.20 18.83
N PHE A 66 8.63 -10.60 18.41
CA PHE A 66 7.84 -9.83 17.44
C PHE A 66 7.17 -8.62 18.08
N THR A 67 6.76 -8.73 19.34
CA THR A 67 6.16 -7.62 20.09
C THR A 67 7.17 -6.48 20.28
N ASN A 68 8.40 -6.81 20.66
CA ASN A 68 9.49 -5.83 20.83
C ASN A 68 9.87 -5.13 19.52
N GLN A 69 9.64 -5.77 18.37
CA GLN A 69 9.83 -5.18 17.03
C GLN A 69 8.63 -4.34 16.56
N GLY A 70 7.52 -4.31 17.32
CA GLY A 70 6.28 -3.64 16.94
C GLY A 70 5.48 -4.37 15.86
N TRP A 71 5.71 -5.68 15.68
CA TRP A 71 5.07 -6.46 14.60
C TRP A 71 3.76 -7.13 15.04
N LYS A 72 3.35 -6.98 16.30
CA LYS A 72 2.14 -7.62 16.83
C LYS A 72 0.91 -7.36 15.95
N ARG A 73 0.74 -6.12 15.48
CA ARG A 73 -0.35 -5.71 14.59
C ARG A 73 -0.41 -6.50 13.27
N TYR A 74 0.75 -6.85 12.71
CA TYR A 74 0.80 -7.67 11.49
C TYR A 74 0.23 -9.07 11.72
N PHE A 75 0.47 -9.68 12.89
CA PHE A 75 -0.07 -11.01 13.20
C PHE A 75 -1.56 -10.99 13.57
N ASP A 76 -2.07 -9.85 14.05
CA ASP A 76 -3.49 -9.68 14.36
C ASP A 76 -4.34 -9.43 13.10
N MET A 77 -3.79 -8.75 12.10
CA MET A 77 -4.49 -8.36 10.86
C MET A 77 -5.07 -9.55 10.07
N PRO A 78 -4.36 -10.69 9.88
CA PRO A 78 -4.89 -11.87 9.21
C PRO A 78 -6.11 -12.52 9.90
N ASN A 79 -6.44 -12.13 11.14
CA ASN A 79 -7.54 -12.71 11.90
C ASN A 79 -8.95 -12.25 11.45
N GLY A 80 -9.03 -11.38 10.43
CA GLY A 80 -10.27 -10.82 9.90
C GLY A 80 -10.91 -11.62 8.76
N PRO A 81 -12.17 -11.31 8.40
CA PRO A 81 -12.81 -11.90 7.23
C PRO A 81 -12.11 -11.49 5.94
N ILE A 82 -12.02 -12.43 5.00
CA ILE A 82 -11.43 -12.18 3.68
C ILE A 82 -12.53 -12.23 2.63
N TYR A 83 -12.82 -11.08 2.03
CA TYR A 83 -13.77 -10.96 0.93
C TYR A 83 -13.12 -11.38 -0.38
N THR A 84 -13.07 -12.69 -0.63
CA THR A 84 -12.29 -13.28 -1.74
C THR A 84 -12.63 -12.69 -3.10
N ASN A 85 -13.92 -12.49 -3.41
CA ASN A 85 -14.33 -11.94 -4.70
C ASN A 85 -13.91 -10.47 -4.85
N MET A 86 -14.06 -9.67 -3.80
CA MET A 86 -13.61 -8.28 -3.79
C MET A 86 -12.09 -8.18 -3.99
N VAL A 87 -11.32 -9.06 -3.35
CA VAL A 87 -9.86 -9.10 -3.53
C VAL A 87 -9.48 -9.48 -4.96
N LYS A 88 -10.16 -10.47 -5.54
CA LYS A 88 -9.94 -10.85 -6.94
C LYS A 88 -10.27 -9.72 -7.90
N GLU A 89 -11.46 -9.12 -7.76
CA GLU A 89 -11.88 -7.98 -8.58
C GLU A 89 -10.92 -6.79 -8.44
N PHE A 90 -10.45 -6.53 -7.22
CA PHE A 90 -9.49 -5.48 -6.94
C PHE A 90 -8.23 -5.69 -7.78
N TRP A 91 -7.64 -6.89 -7.71
CA TRP A 91 -6.40 -7.21 -8.42
C TRP A 91 -6.57 -7.30 -9.93
N MET A 92 -7.73 -7.74 -10.43
CA MET A 92 -8.03 -7.74 -11.87
C MET A 92 -7.98 -6.32 -12.47
N LYS A 93 -8.40 -5.31 -11.70
CA LYS A 93 -8.47 -3.90 -12.12
C LYS A 93 -7.34 -3.04 -11.58
N ALA A 94 -6.49 -3.58 -10.71
CA ALA A 94 -5.43 -2.83 -10.06
C ALA A 94 -4.31 -2.50 -11.03
N TYR A 95 -3.76 -1.30 -10.90
CA TYR A 95 -2.53 -0.89 -11.57
C TYR A 95 -1.70 0.02 -10.65
N VAL A 96 -0.40 0.09 -10.94
CA VAL A 96 0.51 0.99 -10.24
C VAL A 96 0.50 2.34 -10.95
N TYR A 97 0.18 3.39 -10.21
CA TYR A 97 0.29 4.78 -10.68
C TYR A 97 1.56 5.38 -10.08
N ASP A 98 2.61 5.47 -10.89
CA ASP A 98 3.91 6.00 -10.53
C ASP A 98 4.21 7.32 -11.27
N LYS A 99 5.45 7.80 -11.13
CA LYS A 99 5.89 9.05 -11.77
C LYS A 99 5.84 8.97 -13.31
N ILE A 100 6.03 7.79 -13.89
CA ILE A 100 5.98 7.59 -15.33
C ILE A 100 4.53 7.66 -15.78
N ALA A 101 3.63 6.92 -15.14
CA ALA A 101 2.20 6.98 -15.41
C ALA A 101 1.64 8.41 -15.30
N ALA A 102 2.07 9.17 -14.29
CA ALA A 102 1.68 10.56 -14.12
C ALA A 102 2.13 11.46 -15.29
N ARG A 103 3.36 11.28 -15.79
CA ARG A 103 3.86 12.02 -16.96
C ARG A 103 3.16 11.61 -18.24
N THR A 104 2.94 10.32 -18.46
CA THR A 104 2.20 9.81 -19.62
C THR A 104 0.79 10.38 -19.67
N GLU A 105 0.11 10.51 -18.53
CA GLU A 105 -1.20 11.15 -18.44
C GLU A 105 -1.15 12.63 -18.88
N GLU A 106 -0.14 13.40 -18.44
CA GLU A 106 0.08 14.78 -18.89
C GLU A 106 0.34 14.86 -20.40
N GLU A 107 1.25 14.03 -20.92
CA GLU A 107 1.61 14.00 -22.34
C GLU A 107 0.41 13.63 -23.22
N GLN A 108 -0.41 12.67 -22.79
CA GLN A 108 -1.65 12.30 -23.49
C GLN A 108 -2.67 13.43 -23.49
N LEU A 109 -2.75 14.21 -22.40
CA LEU A 109 -3.64 15.36 -22.32
C LEU A 109 -3.17 16.49 -23.24
N ILE A 110 -1.86 16.77 -23.26
CA ILE A 110 -1.24 17.77 -24.15
C ILE A 110 -1.37 17.35 -25.62
N LEU A 111 -1.28 16.06 -25.92
CA LEU A 111 -1.49 15.56 -27.28
C LEU A 111 -2.92 15.81 -27.77
N LYS A 112 -3.91 15.71 -26.88
CA LYS A 112 -5.32 16.01 -27.17
C LYS A 112 -5.59 17.52 -27.23
N ASP A 113 -4.93 18.29 -26.37
CA ASP A 113 -5.04 19.75 -26.32
C ASP A 113 -3.64 20.39 -26.20
N PRO A 114 -3.03 20.78 -27.35
CA PRO A 114 -1.71 21.40 -27.36
C PRO A 114 -1.61 22.72 -26.57
N SER A 115 -2.72 23.39 -26.26
CA SER A 115 -2.74 24.63 -25.48
C SER A 115 -2.34 24.43 -24.02
N LEU A 116 -2.34 23.18 -23.55
CA LEU A 116 -1.95 22.82 -22.19
C LEU A 116 -0.43 22.71 -22.01
N LYS A 117 0.35 22.79 -23.11
CA LYS A 117 1.80 22.69 -23.04
C LYS A 117 2.39 23.78 -22.14
N GLY A 118 3.18 23.37 -21.14
CA GLY A 118 3.82 24.28 -20.18
C GLY A 118 2.96 24.65 -18.96
N LYS A 119 1.69 24.23 -18.91
CA LYS A 119 0.85 24.39 -17.72
C LYS A 119 1.22 23.35 -16.64
N SER A 120 0.91 23.67 -15.39
CA SER A 120 1.00 22.73 -14.28
C SER A 120 -0.13 21.68 -14.33
N ARG A 121 0.05 20.55 -13.63
CA ARG A 121 -0.99 19.51 -13.50
C ARG A 121 -2.32 20.07 -13.02
N ALA A 122 -2.29 20.94 -12.01
CA ALA A 122 -3.50 21.53 -11.45
C ALA A 122 -4.24 22.41 -12.48
N GLU A 123 -3.50 23.19 -13.28
CA GLU A 123 -4.07 24.01 -14.36
C GLU A 123 -4.61 23.16 -15.52
N MET A 124 -4.09 21.94 -15.70
CA MET A 124 -4.61 20.93 -16.62
C MET A 124 -5.84 20.18 -16.06
N GLY A 125 -6.25 20.45 -14.82
CA GLY A 125 -7.32 19.72 -14.13
C GLY A 125 -6.91 18.32 -13.65
N LEU A 126 -5.60 18.01 -13.64
CA LEU A 126 -5.05 16.75 -13.15
C LEU A 126 -4.71 16.86 -11.66
N ASN A 127 -4.88 15.75 -10.93
CA ASN A 127 -4.48 15.67 -9.53
C ASN A 127 -2.95 15.79 -9.39
N THR A 128 -2.48 16.37 -8.29
CA THR A 128 -1.05 16.42 -7.98
C THR A 128 -0.49 15.02 -7.76
N PHE A 129 0.74 14.78 -8.24
CA PHE A 129 1.44 13.54 -7.98
C PHE A 129 2.15 13.59 -6.63
N ASN A 130 1.61 12.91 -5.63
CA ASN A 130 2.14 12.90 -4.26
C ASN A 130 2.99 11.65 -3.96
N GLY A 131 3.16 10.75 -4.92
CA GLY A 131 3.91 9.50 -4.75
C GLY A 131 3.27 8.35 -5.49
N THR A 132 3.99 7.22 -5.53
CA THR A 132 3.49 5.99 -6.14
C THR A 132 2.35 5.41 -5.31
N VAL A 133 1.25 5.07 -5.97
CA VAL A 133 0.06 4.48 -5.35
C VAL A 133 -0.44 3.29 -6.18
N ILE A 134 -1.22 2.42 -5.56
CA ILE A 134 -2.01 1.40 -6.25
C ILE A 134 -3.39 1.99 -6.48
N LYS A 135 -3.84 1.98 -7.72
CA LYS A 135 -5.20 2.37 -8.09
C LYS A 135 -6.00 1.16 -8.56
N SER A 136 -7.28 1.14 -8.26
CA SER A 136 -8.22 0.12 -8.74
C SER A 136 -9.63 0.74 -8.78
N VAL A 137 -10.57 0.11 -9.49
CA VAL A 137 -11.99 0.49 -9.42
C VAL A 137 -12.77 -0.69 -8.91
N LEU A 138 -13.45 -0.55 -7.78
CA LEU A 138 -14.28 -1.58 -7.19
C LEU A 138 -15.72 -1.10 -7.12
N ALA A 139 -16.65 -1.84 -7.73
CA ALA A 139 -18.07 -1.46 -7.79
C ALA A 139 -18.30 0.00 -8.26
N GLY A 140 -17.47 0.48 -9.18
CA GLY A 140 -17.53 1.84 -9.70
C GLY A 140 -16.86 2.93 -8.85
N LEU A 141 -16.29 2.55 -7.70
CA LEU A 141 -15.55 3.45 -6.82
C LEU A 141 -14.06 3.40 -7.11
N GLU A 142 -13.43 4.56 -7.31
CA GLU A 142 -11.97 4.66 -7.43
C GLU A 142 -11.34 4.42 -6.05
N ILE A 143 -10.51 3.38 -5.99
CA ILE A 143 -9.73 2.97 -4.84
C ILE A 143 -8.29 3.42 -5.05
N THR A 144 -7.72 4.13 -4.07
CA THR A 144 -6.32 4.54 -4.07
C THR A 144 -5.64 4.08 -2.77
N ILE A 145 -4.60 3.26 -2.90
CA ILE A 145 -3.81 2.75 -1.78
C ILE A 145 -2.38 3.29 -1.85
N SER A 146 -1.97 4.03 -0.82
CA SER A 146 -0.63 4.59 -0.69
C SER A 146 0.22 3.81 0.33
N LYS A 147 1.53 4.10 0.37
CA LYS A 147 2.42 3.60 1.44
C LYS A 147 1.90 3.95 2.83
N ALA A 148 1.37 5.16 3.00
CA ALA A 148 0.83 5.64 4.26
C ALA A 148 -0.37 4.80 4.74
N HIS A 149 -1.20 4.29 3.83
CA HIS A 149 -2.29 3.38 4.18
C HIS A 149 -1.76 2.06 4.76
N PHE A 150 -0.69 1.49 4.19
CA PHE A 150 -0.05 0.30 4.75
C PHE A 150 0.62 0.57 6.09
N ALA A 151 1.32 1.69 6.23
CA ALA A 151 1.95 2.08 7.48
C ALA A 151 0.91 2.21 8.61
N LYS A 152 -0.23 2.84 8.32
CA LYS A 152 -1.35 2.93 9.24
C LYS A 152 -1.94 1.58 9.61
N LEU A 153 -2.17 0.71 8.63
CA LEU A 153 -2.72 -0.64 8.85
C LEU A 153 -1.85 -1.47 9.79
N LEU A 154 -0.53 -1.32 9.66
CA LEU A 154 0.48 -2.00 10.46
C LEU A 154 0.83 -1.27 11.76
N GLU A 155 0.24 -0.10 12.02
CA GLU A 155 0.54 0.76 13.18
C GLU A 155 2.04 1.15 13.28
N VAL A 156 2.70 1.29 12.13
CA VAL A 156 4.09 1.75 12.03
C VAL A 156 4.16 3.18 11.48
N LYS A 157 5.27 3.87 11.77
CA LYS A 157 5.54 5.19 11.19
C LYS A 157 5.79 5.06 9.68
N ASP A 158 5.16 5.91 8.87
CA ASP A 158 5.45 5.99 7.42
C ASP A 158 6.79 6.70 7.17
N GLN A 159 7.87 6.02 7.53
CA GLN A 159 9.23 6.50 7.42
C GLN A 159 10.15 5.38 6.92
N GLY A 160 11.46 5.64 6.87
CA GLY A 160 12.46 4.69 6.41
C GLY A 160 12.74 4.78 4.91
N LYS A 161 13.91 4.27 4.53
CA LYS A 161 14.39 4.21 3.14
C LYS A 161 14.44 2.75 2.68
N ARG A 162 14.39 2.50 1.37
CA ARG A 162 14.45 1.12 0.86
C ARG A 162 15.87 0.61 1.00
N ILE A 163 16.05 -0.60 1.50
CA ILE A 163 17.38 -1.24 1.60
C ILE A 163 18.09 -1.27 0.24
N ALA A 164 17.33 -1.44 -0.85
CA ALA A 164 17.85 -1.43 -2.21
C ALA A 164 18.47 -0.08 -2.63
N ASP A 165 18.11 1.02 -1.98
CA ASP A 165 18.67 2.35 -2.27
C ASP A 165 20.09 2.49 -1.68
N TYR A 166 20.47 1.61 -0.74
CA TYR A 166 21.80 1.56 -0.11
C TYR A 166 22.74 0.55 -0.76
N LYS A 167 22.46 0.08 -1.99
CA LYS A 167 23.27 -0.95 -2.68
C LYS A 167 24.77 -0.64 -2.73
N ASN A 168 25.15 0.64 -2.73
CA ASN A 168 26.54 1.09 -2.81
C ASN A 168 27.10 1.60 -1.47
N GLU A 169 26.29 1.71 -0.41
CA GLU A 169 26.71 2.22 0.89
C GLU A 169 26.97 1.05 1.85
N ILE A 170 28.15 0.44 1.69
CA ILE A 170 28.60 -0.74 2.45
C ILE A 170 28.46 -0.53 3.96
N TYR A 171 28.76 0.68 4.44
CA TYR A 171 28.69 1.05 5.86
C TYR A 171 27.29 0.85 6.45
N TYR A 172 26.23 1.45 5.86
CA TYR A 172 24.88 1.29 6.38
C TYR A 172 24.40 -0.15 6.29
N ARG A 173 24.75 -0.86 5.21
CA ARG A 173 24.42 -2.28 5.09
C ARG A 173 25.10 -3.12 6.18
N GLN A 174 26.35 -2.84 6.52
CA GLN A 174 27.08 -3.51 7.61
C GLN A 174 26.51 -3.14 8.98
N SER A 175 26.22 -1.86 9.24
CA SER A 175 25.59 -1.43 10.50
C SER A 175 24.22 -2.06 10.70
N ILE A 176 23.36 -2.04 9.67
CA ILE A 176 22.04 -2.69 9.71
C ILE A 176 22.18 -4.19 9.95
N LYS A 177 23.13 -4.87 9.28
CA LYS A 177 23.38 -6.29 9.52
C LYS A 177 23.85 -6.57 10.95
N LYS A 178 24.75 -5.75 11.48
CA LYS A 178 25.27 -5.89 12.85
C LYS A 178 24.18 -5.66 13.91
N GLU A 179 23.20 -4.82 13.62
CA GLU A 179 22.07 -4.56 14.51
C GLU A 179 20.99 -5.66 14.40
N LEU A 180 20.74 -6.18 13.19
CA LEU A 180 19.74 -7.23 12.95
C LEU A 180 20.21 -8.63 13.34
N TYR A 181 21.51 -8.90 13.33
CA TYR A 181 22.07 -10.23 13.58
C TYR A 181 23.10 -10.19 14.72
N LEU A 182 22.94 -11.07 15.72
CA LEU A 182 23.93 -11.29 16.78
C LEU A 182 25.27 -11.82 16.22
N ASP A 183 25.23 -12.53 15.09
CA ASP A 183 26.39 -13.04 14.36
C ASP A 183 26.11 -12.97 12.84
N GLU A 184 27.00 -12.34 12.07
CA GLU A 184 26.90 -12.22 10.61
C GLU A 184 26.85 -13.58 9.90
N SER A 185 27.39 -14.64 10.51
CA SER A 185 27.31 -16.01 9.98
C SER A 185 25.88 -16.58 9.97
N SER A 186 24.97 -15.92 10.70
CA SER A 186 23.53 -16.23 10.81
C SER A 186 22.69 -15.56 9.73
N ALA A 187 23.25 -14.60 8.97
CA ALA A 187 22.52 -13.90 7.93
C ALA A 187 22.08 -14.86 6.83
N GLY A 188 20.77 -15.10 6.73
CA GLY A 188 20.17 -16.03 5.75
C GLY A 188 20.12 -17.50 6.19
N LYS A 189 20.52 -17.84 7.42
CA LYS A 189 20.35 -19.18 7.98
C LYS A 189 19.19 -19.18 8.98
N SER A 190 18.11 -19.90 8.65
CA SER A 190 17.11 -20.30 9.64
C SER A 190 17.78 -21.23 10.67
N ARG A 191 17.72 -20.91 11.97
CA ARG A 191 18.05 -21.87 13.04
C ARG A 191 16.88 -22.82 13.34
N SER A 192 16.21 -23.30 12.30
CA SER A 192 15.30 -24.45 12.39
C SER A 192 15.40 -25.30 11.12
N MET A 193 16.49 -26.04 11.04
CA MET A 193 16.49 -27.49 10.83
C MET A 193 17.56 -28.09 11.75
#